data_AF-A0A1Q6TY93-F1
#
_entry.id   AF-A0A1Q6TY93-F1
#
_cell.length_a   1.000
_cell.length_b   1.000
_cell.length_c   1.000
_cell.angle_alpha   90.00
_cell.angle_beta   90.00
_cell.angle_gamma   90.00
#
_symmetry.space_group_name_H-M   'P 1'
#
loop_
_entity.id
_entity.type
_entity.pdbx_description
1 polymer ?
#
loop_
_entity_poly.entity_id
_entity_poly.type
_entity_poly.pdbx_seq_one_letter_code
_entity_poly.pdbx_strand_id
1 'polypeptide(L)'
;MAGIFHDYVLEAEKANNEHDYVVLAMRRWYMSLPKYAKEIKRTISGEKVDKRYTAFTRLLRQNIGSHEFLFQRLPEAFGYAAEFEPGVVENVAAAKNYFDNAIIQGESATVHIDNSFGEVSLYVPRAWKVDVNVDKAFGGINMRGRMEGTSTHRLIVTGETNFGALTIVFI
;
A
#
# COMPACT_ATOMS: atom_id res chain seq x y z
N MET A 1 17.89 5.71 -9.09
CA MET A 1 16.93 4.61 -8.80
C MET A 1 17.45 3.61 -7.77
N ALA A 2 18.69 3.11 -7.86
CA ALA A 2 19.23 2.12 -6.90
C ALA A 2 19.11 2.52 -5.42
N GLY A 3 19.36 3.80 -5.09
CA GLY A 3 19.23 4.30 -3.71
C GLY A 3 17.83 4.17 -3.09
N ILE A 4 16.77 4.14 -3.91
CA ILE A 4 15.38 3.98 -3.42
C ILE A 4 15.18 2.58 -2.81
N PHE A 5 15.89 1.57 -3.33
CA PHE A 5 15.75 0.17 -2.96
C PHE A 5 17.03 -0.40 -2.32
N HIS A 6 17.85 0.44 -1.70
CA HIS A 6 19.18 0.05 -1.21
C HIS A 6 19.13 -1.16 -0.24
N ASP A 7 18.11 -1.26 0.60
CA ASP A 7 17.89 -2.40 1.51
C ASP A 7 17.73 -3.76 0.79
N TYR A 8 17.43 -3.73 -0.51
CA TYR A 8 17.14 -4.90 -1.34
C TYR A 8 18.19 -5.14 -2.43
N VAL A 9 19.23 -4.30 -2.51
CA VAL A 9 20.34 -4.46 -3.44
C VAL A 9 21.33 -5.48 -2.89
N LEU A 10 21.72 -6.47 -3.70
CA LEU A 10 22.80 -7.39 -3.36
C LEU A 10 24.08 -6.95 -4.09
N GLU A 11 25.14 -6.69 -3.33
CA GLU A 11 26.42 -6.19 -3.88
C GLU A 11 27.03 -7.14 -4.92
N ALA A 12 26.86 -8.45 -4.74
CA ALA A 12 27.37 -9.47 -5.66
C ALA A 12 26.76 -9.37 -7.08
N GLU A 13 25.58 -8.77 -7.22
CA GLU A 13 24.87 -8.68 -8.51
C GLU A 13 25.29 -7.48 -9.34
N LYS A 14 25.99 -6.51 -8.73
CA LYS A 14 26.55 -5.36 -9.44
C LYS A 14 27.63 -5.76 -10.46
N ALA A 15 28.22 -6.95 -10.31
CA ALA A 15 29.29 -7.44 -11.16
C ALA A 15 28.82 -7.98 -12.53
N ASN A 16 27.55 -8.40 -12.66
CA ASN A 16 27.07 -9.12 -13.84
C ASN A 16 26.37 -8.24 -14.88
N ASN A 17 25.72 -7.12 -14.48
CA ASN A 17 25.05 -6.18 -15.39
C ASN A 17 24.72 -4.85 -14.68
N GLU A 18 24.95 -3.72 -15.34
CA GLU A 18 24.82 -2.35 -14.78
C GLU A 18 23.40 -1.99 -14.31
N HIS A 19 22.35 -2.61 -14.86
CA HIS A 19 20.96 -2.22 -14.54
C HIS A 19 20.09 -3.35 -14.00
N ASP A 20 20.54 -4.60 -14.16
CA ASP A 20 19.77 -5.78 -13.75
C ASP A 20 19.56 -5.83 -12.24
N TYR A 21 20.61 -5.51 -11.47
CA TYR A 21 20.54 -5.50 -10.00
C TYR A 21 19.48 -4.52 -9.46
N VAL A 22 19.20 -3.42 -10.18
CA VAL A 22 18.17 -2.45 -9.79
C VAL A 22 16.78 -3.07 -9.91
N VAL A 23 16.49 -3.72 -11.03
CA VAL A 23 15.20 -4.39 -11.27
C VAL A 23 15.00 -5.55 -10.30
N LEU A 24 16.06 -6.32 -10.03
CA LEU A 24 16.04 -7.39 -9.03
C LEU A 24 15.74 -6.84 -7.62
N ALA A 25 16.36 -5.73 -7.21
CA ALA A 25 16.07 -5.09 -5.94
C ALA A 25 14.60 -4.64 -5.84
N MET A 26 14.04 -4.04 -6.90
CA MET A 26 12.63 -3.66 -6.96
C MET A 26 11.69 -4.87 -6.81
N ARG A 27 12.02 -5.98 -7.48
CA ARG A 27 11.24 -7.23 -7.38
C ARG A 27 11.33 -7.85 -5.99
N ARG A 28 12.51 -7.84 -5.35
CA ARG A 28 12.69 -8.31 -3.96
C ARG A 28 11.89 -7.50 -2.97
N TRP A 29 11.95 -6.18 -3.08
CA TRP A 29 11.13 -5.28 -2.28
C TRP A 29 9.66 -5.65 -2.41
N TYR A 30 9.14 -5.78 -3.64
CA TYR A 30 7.74 -6.18 -3.85
C TYR A 30 7.41 -7.55 -3.23
N MET A 31 8.31 -8.53 -3.32
CA MET A 31 8.10 -9.84 -2.70
C MET A 31 8.07 -9.79 -1.17
N SER A 32 8.82 -8.87 -0.56
CA SER A 32 8.85 -8.66 0.90
C SER A 32 7.55 -8.08 1.46
N LEU A 33 6.77 -7.38 0.63
CA LEU A 33 5.50 -6.79 1.07
C LEU A 33 4.52 -7.90 1.50
N PRO A 34 3.74 -7.70 2.58
CA PRO A 34 2.71 -8.65 2.97
C PRO A 34 1.58 -8.71 1.94
N LYS A 35 0.86 -9.83 1.86
CA LYS A 35 -0.22 -10.04 0.87
C LYS A 35 -1.26 -8.91 0.90
N TYR A 36 -1.66 -8.48 2.09
CA TYR A 36 -2.64 -7.41 2.24
C TYR A 36 -2.19 -6.10 1.60
N ALA A 37 -0.92 -5.71 1.76
CA ALA A 37 -0.37 -4.46 1.20
C ALA A 37 -0.34 -4.50 -0.34
N LYS A 38 -0.05 -5.67 -0.92
CA LYS A 38 -0.03 -5.90 -2.37
C LYS A 38 -1.42 -5.87 -3.01
N GLU A 39 -2.45 -6.20 -2.23
CA GLU A 39 -3.84 -6.30 -2.69
C GLU A 39 -4.68 -5.05 -2.38
N ILE A 40 -4.08 -4.01 -1.78
CA ILE A 40 -4.76 -2.74 -1.51
C ILE A 40 -5.22 -2.11 -2.83
N LYS A 41 -6.54 -1.95 -2.95
CA LYS A 41 -7.18 -1.25 -4.07
C LYS A 41 -7.89 0.02 -3.64
N ARG A 42 -8.02 0.23 -2.33
CA ARG A 42 -8.62 1.43 -1.74
C ARG A 42 -7.83 1.89 -0.51
N THR A 43 -7.78 3.19 -0.30
CA THR A 43 -7.25 3.79 0.94
C THR A 43 -8.19 3.51 2.11
N ILE A 44 -7.75 3.79 3.33
CA ILE A 44 -8.57 3.67 4.54
C ILE A 44 -9.84 4.55 4.49
N SER A 45 -9.79 5.65 3.75
CA SER A 45 -10.92 6.57 3.48
C SER A 45 -11.83 6.09 2.33
N GLY A 46 -11.47 5.01 1.64
CA GLY A 46 -12.27 4.42 0.55
C GLY A 46 -11.93 4.88 -0.87
N GLU A 47 -11.01 5.83 -1.00
CA GLU A 47 -10.54 6.34 -2.29
C GLU A 47 -9.79 5.25 -3.06
N LYS A 48 -9.85 5.28 -4.40
CA LYS A 48 -9.10 4.31 -5.21
C LYS A 48 -7.61 4.62 -5.14
N VAL A 49 -6.79 3.58 -5.03
CA VAL A 49 -5.34 3.72 -5.19
C VAL A 49 -5.04 4.25 -6.59
N ASP A 50 -4.03 5.11 -6.69
CA ASP A 50 -3.57 5.63 -7.98
C ASP A 50 -3.31 4.48 -8.96
N LYS A 51 -3.87 4.60 -10.17
CA LYS A 51 -3.73 3.61 -11.24
C LYS A 51 -2.26 3.40 -11.62
N ARG A 52 -1.43 4.42 -11.47
CA ARG A 52 0.02 4.36 -11.72
C ARG A 52 0.72 3.41 -10.75
N TYR A 53 0.34 3.44 -9.48
CA TYR A 53 0.91 2.55 -8.45
C TYR A 53 0.50 1.10 -8.67
N THR A 54 -0.75 0.88 -9.08
CA THR A 54 -1.23 -0.45 -9.46
C THR A 54 -0.60 -0.95 -10.77
N ALA A 55 -0.34 -0.07 -11.73
CA ALA A 55 0.41 -0.40 -12.95
C ALA A 55 1.86 -0.79 -12.63
N PHE A 56 2.52 -0.03 -11.76
CA PHE A 56 3.88 -0.30 -11.29
C PHE A 56 4.00 -1.68 -10.61
N THR A 57 3.16 -2.00 -9.63
CA THR A 57 3.20 -3.33 -8.98
C THR A 57 2.80 -4.47 -9.91
N ARG A 58 2.01 -4.20 -10.95
CA ARG A 58 1.75 -5.17 -12.02
C ARG A 58 3.00 -5.43 -12.85
N LEU A 59 3.77 -4.40 -13.22
CA LEU A 59 5.02 -4.55 -13.96
C LEU A 59 6.06 -5.39 -13.20
N LEU A 60 6.15 -5.23 -11.88
CA LEU A 60 7.10 -6.00 -11.05
C LEU A 60 6.86 -7.51 -11.08
N ARG A 61 5.65 -7.95 -11.48
CA ARG A 61 5.29 -9.37 -11.63
C ARG A 61 5.52 -9.92 -13.04
N GLN A 62 5.81 -9.05 -14.01
CA GLN A 62 5.98 -9.45 -15.40
C GLN A 62 7.44 -9.82 -15.66
N ASN A 63 7.65 -10.87 -16.45
CA ASN A 63 8.97 -11.30 -16.88
C ASN A 63 9.41 -10.48 -18.10
N ILE A 64 9.83 -9.24 -17.84
CA ILE A 64 10.37 -8.30 -18.82
C ILE A 64 11.88 -8.18 -18.59
N GLY A 65 12.64 -7.99 -19.68
CA GLY A 65 14.07 -7.72 -19.60
C GLY A 65 14.37 -6.37 -18.91
N SER A 66 15.44 -6.31 -18.13
CA SER A 66 15.69 -5.18 -17.21
C SER A 66 15.85 -3.83 -17.92
N HIS A 67 16.39 -3.81 -19.13
CA HIS A 67 16.48 -2.59 -19.95
C HIS A 67 15.09 -2.11 -20.41
N GLU A 68 14.30 -2.98 -21.05
CA GLU A 68 12.92 -2.66 -21.46
C GLU A 68 12.06 -2.23 -20.25
N PHE A 69 12.24 -2.91 -19.12
CA PHE A 69 11.54 -2.58 -17.88
C PHE A 69 11.81 -1.15 -17.44
N LEU A 70 13.08 -0.76 -17.28
CA LEU A 70 13.46 0.53 -16.69
C LEU A 70 13.20 1.71 -17.62
N PHE A 71 13.44 1.55 -18.92
CA PHE A 71 13.48 2.67 -19.86
C PHE A 71 12.25 2.81 -20.75
N GLN A 72 11.38 1.78 -20.82
CA GLN A 72 10.15 1.85 -21.63
C GLN A 72 8.92 1.65 -20.76
N ARG A 73 8.79 0.47 -20.15
CA ARG A 73 7.56 0.06 -19.45
C ARG A 73 7.30 0.87 -18.19
N LEU A 74 8.35 1.17 -17.43
CA LEU A 74 8.24 1.89 -16.17
C LEU A 74 7.79 3.36 -16.40
N PRO A 75 8.43 4.16 -17.28
CA PRO A 75 7.92 5.48 -17.65
C PRO A 75 6.46 5.45 -18.13
N GLU A 76 6.12 4.51 -19.03
CA GLU A 76 4.75 4.34 -19.55
C GLU A 76 3.73 4.08 -18.42
N ALA A 77 4.07 3.26 -17.42
CA ALA A 77 3.18 2.97 -16.29
C ALA A 77 2.89 4.20 -15.43
N PHE A 78 3.81 5.17 -15.39
CA PHE A 78 3.61 6.45 -14.71
C PHE A 78 3.03 7.55 -15.63
N GLY A 79 2.78 7.24 -16.90
CA GLY A 79 2.15 8.13 -17.87
C GLY A 79 3.12 9.05 -18.60
N TYR A 80 4.42 8.74 -18.57
CA TYR A 80 5.42 9.43 -19.40
C TYR A 80 5.49 8.76 -20.78
N ALA A 81 5.96 9.52 -21.78
CA ALA A 81 6.40 8.92 -23.03
C ALA A 81 7.57 7.95 -22.77
N ALA A 82 7.94 7.10 -23.73
CA ALA A 82 9.01 6.11 -23.59
C ALA A 82 10.43 6.71 -23.46
N GLU A 83 10.54 7.96 -23.00
CA GLU A 83 11.78 8.64 -22.64
C GLU A 83 11.91 8.72 -21.12
N PHE A 84 13.13 8.54 -20.62
CA PHE A 84 13.40 8.54 -19.20
C PHE A 84 13.39 9.98 -18.65
N GLU A 85 12.35 10.30 -17.89
CA GLU A 85 12.19 11.59 -17.22
C GLU A 85 12.57 11.51 -15.74
N PRO A 86 13.19 12.55 -15.13
CA PRO A 86 13.47 12.60 -13.70
C PRO A 86 12.22 12.31 -12.83
N GLY A 87 11.05 12.72 -13.30
CA GLY A 87 9.77 12.47 -12.63
C GLY A 87 9.41 10.99 -12.48
N VAL A 88 9.96 10.08 -13.30
CA VAL A 88 9.77 8.63 -13.11
C VAL A 88 10.39 8.18 -11.79
N VAL A 89 11.57 8.70 -11.45
CA VAL A 89 12.27 8.36 -10.20
C VAL A 89 11.45 8.81 -8.99
N GLU A 90 10.91 10.02 -9.03
CA GLU A 90 10.07 10.58 -7.96
C GLU A 90 8.78 9.77 -7.77
N ASN A 91 8.11 9.41 -8.87
CA ASN A 91 6.90 8.60 -8.81
C ASN A 91 7.16 7.17 -8.28
N VAL A 92 8.30 6.57 -8.62
CA VAL A 92 8.72 5.28 -8.06
C VAL A 92 8.97 5.40 -6.55
N ALA A 93 9.64 6.46 -6.10
CA ALA A 93 9.87 6.71 -4.68
C ALA A 93 8.54 6.92 -3.93
N ALA A 94 7.62 7.70 -4.49
CA ALA A 94 6.30 7.92 -3.92
C ALA A 94 5.48 6.62 -3.84
N ALA A 95 5.51 5.80 -4.90
CA ALA A 95 4.85 4.49 -4.92
C ALA A 95 5.44 3.54 -3.86
N LYS A 96 6.77 3.47 -3.73
CA LYS A 96 7.42 2.68 -2.67
C LYS A 96 6.96 3.14 -1.29
N ASN A 97 7.04 4.43 -1.02
CA ASN A 97 6.67 5.02 0.26
C ASN A 97 5.18 4.76 0.60
N TYR A 98 4.30 4.82 -0.41
CA TYR A 98 2.90 4.47 -0.25
C TYR A 98 2.70 3.03 0.24
N PHE A 99 3.34 2.05 -0.42
CA PHE A 99 3.18 0.63 -0.04
C PHE A 99 3.89 0.28 1.27
N ASP A 100 5.03 0.92 1.56
CA ASP A 100 5.75 0.72 2.83
C ASP A 100 4.94 1.25 4.03
N ASN A 101 4.29 2.42 3.88
CA ASN A 101 3.43 2.98 4.94
C ASN A 101 2.06 2.29 5.04
N ALA A 102 1.68 1.51 4.03
CA ALA A 102 0.46 0.71 4.11
C ALA A 102 0.63 -0.54 5.00
N ILE A 103 1.86 -0.83 5.42
CA ILE A 103 2.18 -1.87 6.41
C ILE A 103 2.03 -1.27 7.80
N ILE A 104 1.36 -1.98 8.71
CA ILE A 104 1.39 -1.62 10.12
C ILE A 104 2.82 -1.84 10.63
N GLN A 105 3.52 -0.75 10.93
CA GLN A 105 4.89 -0.75 11.44
C GLN A 105 4.89 -1.11 12.95
N GLY A 106 4.55 -2.36 13.30
CA GLY A 106 4.51 -2.83 14.68
C GLY A 106 3.42 -3.88 14.94
N GLU A 107 3.16 -4.22 16.20
CA GLU A 107 2.10 -5.19 16.54
C GLU A 107 0.69 -4.63 16.30
N SER A 108 0.52 -3.32 16.43
CA SER A 108 -0.77 -2.66 16.23
C SER A 108 -0.66 -1.24 15.66
N ALA A 109 -1.73 -0.80 15.01
CA ALA A 109 -1.96 0.60 14.63
C ALA A 109 -3.23 1.10 15.31
N THR A 110 -3.25 2.37 15.72
CA THR A 110 -4.42 2.99 16.34
C THR A 110 -4.98 4.09 15.45
N VAL A 111 -6.30 4.08 15.24
CA VAL A 111 -7.04 5.16 14.57
C VAL A 111 -8.01 5.77 15.58
N HIS A 112 -7.98 7.09 15.69
CA HIS A 112 -8.90 7.85 16.54
C HIS A 112 -10.00 8.47 15.69
N ILE A 113 -11.26 8.27 16.09
CA ILE A 113 -12.46 8.75 15.42
C ILE A 113 -13.15 9.77 16.31
N ASP A 114 -13.34 10.97 15.79
CA ASP A 114 -14.22 11.99 16.36
C ASP A 114 -15.33 12.24 15.34
N ASN A 115 -16.50 11.64 15.59
CA ASN A 115 -17.66 11.78 14.72
C ASN A 115 -18.80 12.48 15.46
N SER A 116 -18.96 13.77 15.23
CA SER A 116 -20.09 14.52 15.77
C SER A 116 -21.41 14.19 15.05
N PHE A 117 -21.40 14.16 13.71
CA PHE A 117 -22.59 13.93 12.88
C PHE A 117 -22.25 13.19 11.58
N GLY A 118 -23.12 12.29 11.13
CA GLY A 118 -23.02 11.61 9.83
C GLY A 118 -22.35 10.24 9.87
N GLU A 119 -22.01 9.68 8.71
CA GLU A 119 -21.38 8.35 8.61
C GLU A 119 -19.89 8.48 8.33
N VAL A 120 -19.07 7.84 9.17
CA VAL A 120 -17.64 7.62 8.94
C VAL A 120 -17.45 6.18 8.46
N SER A 121 -16.86 5.99 7.29
CA SER A 121 -16.54 4.67 6.75
C SER A 121 -15.03 4.42 6.74
N LEU A 122 -14.59 3.36 7.42
CA LEU A 122 -13.20 2.89 7.39
C LEU A 122 -13.10 1.63 6.54
N TYR A 123 -12.19 1.62 5.56
CA TYR A 123 -11.93 0.46 4.71
C TYR A 123 -10.65 -0.24 5.15
N VAL A 124 -10.77 -1.50 5.55
CA VAL A 124 -9.69 -2.25 6.22
C VAL A 124 -9.46 -3.58 5.50
N PRO A 125 -8.20 -4.02 5.31
CA PRO A 125 -7.94 -5.34 4.73
C PRO A 125 -8.54 -6.47 5.57
N ARG A 126 -9.18 -7.46 4.93
CA ARG A 126 -9.76 -8.64 5.61
C ARG A 126 -8.77 -9.39 6.50
N ALA A 127 -7.49 -9.36 6.16
CA ALA A 127 -6.44 -10.04 6.91
C ALA A 127 -6.21 -9.42 8.30
N TRP A 128 -6.55 -8.16 8.54
CA TRP A 128 -6.26 -7.48 9.81
C TRP A 128 -7.25 -7.90 10.90
N LYS A 129 -6.75 -8.03 12.13
CA LYS A 129 -7.59 -8.08 13.32
C LYS A 129 -8.01 -6.65 13.67
N VAL A 130 -9.28 -6.43 13.96
CA VAL A 130 -9.82 -5.09 14.27
C VAL A 130 -10.50 -5.13 15.62
N ASP A 131 -9.98 -4.34 16.56
CA ASP A 131 -10.58 -4.12 17.88
C ASP A 131 -11.21 -2.74 17.90
N VAL A 132 -12.51 -2.66 18.22
CA VAL A 132 -13.26 -1.41 18.22
C VAL A 132 -13.63 -1.03 19.65
N ASN A 133 -13.08 0.10 20.08
CA ASN A 133 -13.32 0.73 21.38
C ASN A 133 -13.80 2.17 21.16
N VAL A 134 -14.97 2.31 20.55
CA VAL A 134 -15.58 3.60 20.21
C VAL A 134 -16.85 3.79 21.02
N ASP A 135 -16.92 4.89 21.76
CA ASP A 135 -18.12 5.29 22.48
C ASP A 135 -19.18 5.79 21.50
N LYS A 136 -20.44 5.41 21.72
CA LYS A 136 -21.55 5.84 20.88
C LYS A 136 -22.66 6.45 21.73
N ALA A 137 -23.13 7.64 21.35
CA ALA A 137 -24.30 8.27 21.97
C ALA A 137 -25.57 7.93 21.19
N PHE A 138 -25.70 8.46 19.97
CA PHE A 138 -26.84 8.29 19.07
C PHE A 138 -26.36 7.81 17.69
N GLY A 139 -26.68 6.55 17.35
CA GLY A 139 -26.30 5.91 16.10
C GLY A 139 -25.70 4.53 16.31
N GLY A 140 -24.80 4.10 15.42
CA GLY A 140 -24.36 2.69 15.38
C GLY A 140 -22.91 2.49 14.96
N ILE A 141 -22.35 1.37 15.40
CA ILE A 141 -21.07 0.85 14.90
C ILE A 141 -21.41 -0.37 14.07
N ASN A 142 -21.07 -0.34 12.79
CA ASN A 142 -21.38 -1.38 11.82
C ASN A 142 -20.09 -2.00 11.30
N MET A 143 -20.11 -3.31 11.09
CA MET A 143 -19.03 -4.03 10.39
C MET A 143 -19.62 -4.72 9.16
N ARG A 144 -19.02 -4.49 7.99
CA ARG A 144 -19.44 -5.07 6.70
C ARG A 144 -18.31 -5.90 6.10
N GLY A 145 -18.66 -7.04 5.52
CA GLY A 145 -17.69 -8.00 5.00
C GLY A 145 -17.22 -9.01 6.05
N ARG A 146 -16.24 -9.85 5.68
CA ARG A 146 -15.72 -10.92 6.54
C ARG A 146 -14.30 -10.58 6.98
N MET A 147 -14.09 -10.42 8.29
CA MET A 147 -12.75 -10.39 8.87
C MET A 147 -12.17 -11.81 8.86
N GLU A 148 -11.00 -11.98 8.23
CA GLU A 148 -10.24 -13.24 8.26
C GLU A 148 -9.25 -13.27 9.42
N GLY A 149 -8.72 -12.10 9.83
CA GLY A 149 -7.86 -11.97 11.00
C GLY A 149 -6.56 -12.78 10.94
N THR A 150 -6.09 -13.09 9.73
CA THR A 150 -4.91 -13.94 9.46
C THR A 150 -3.57 -13.23 9.68
N SER A 151 -3.57 -11.89 9.71
CA SER A 151 -2.40 -11.08 10.02
C SER A 151 -2.06 -11.15 11.51
N THR A 152 -0.77 -11.07 11.82
CA THR A 152 -0.27 -10.83 13.18
C THR A 152 -0.57 -9.42 13.69
N HIS A 153 -0.86 -8.49 12.78
CA HIS A 153 -1.07 -7.07 13.07
C HIS A 153 -2.52 -6.76 13.43
N ARG A 154 -2.72 -5.83 14.36
CA ARG A 154 -4.03 -5.40 14.87
C ARG A 154 -4.30 -3.92 14.60
N LEU A 155 -5.50 -3.59 14.15
CA LEU A 155 -6.01 -2.22 14.10
C LEU A 155 -6.90 -1.97 15.32
N ILE A 156 -6.58 -0.94 16.10
CA ILE A 156 -7.35 -0.50 17.25
C ILE A 156 -8.09 0.78 16.83
N VAL A 157 -9.42 0.75 16.84
CA VAL A 157 -10.25 1.92 16.51
C VAL A 157 -10.80 2.48 17.81
N THR A 158 -10.50 3.75 18.10
CA THR A 158 -10.86 4.43 19.36
C THR A 158 -11.60 5.74 19.09
N GLY A 159 -12.29 6.28 20.09
CA GLY A 159 -12.88 7.63 20.04
C GLY A 159 -14.39 7.61 20.26
N GLU A 160 -15.11 8.55 19.64
CA GLU A 160 -16.54 8.76 19.89
C GLU A 160 -17.35 8.98 18.60
N THR A 161 -18.60 8.53 18.62
CA THR A 161 -19.61 8.81 17.60
C THR A 161 -20.92 9.29 18.23
N ASN A 162 -21.25 10.56 18.03
CA ASN A 162 -22.33 11.24 18.74
C ASN A 162 -23.67 11.13 18.02
N PHE A 163 -23.81 11.64 16.79
CA PHE A 163 -25.05 11.60 15.99
C PHE A 163 -24.81 11.01 14.60
N GLY A 164 -24.40 9.75 14.57
CA GLY A 164 -23.82 9.18 13.37
C GLY A 164 -23.47 7.70 13.46
N ALA A 165 -22.95 7.17 12.36
CA ALA A 165 -22.52 5.78 12.30
C ALA A 165 -21.03 5.66 11.96
N LEU A 166 -20.33 4.76 12.65
CA LEU A 166 -19.03 4.27 12.22
C LEU A 166 -19.24 2.95 11.49
N THR A 167 -18.87 2.87 10.21
CA THR A 167 -18.93 1.65 9.41
C THR A 167 -17.53 1.17 9.05
N ILE A 168 -17.14 -0.01 9.51
CA ILE A 168 -15.89 -0.66 9.12
C ILE A 168 -16.20 -1.66 8.00
N VAL A 169 -15.52 -1.51 6.86
CA VAL A 169 -15.72 -2.33 5.66
C VAL A 169 -14.47 -3.16 5.38
N PHE A 170 -14.59 -4.48 5.47
CA PHE A 170 -13.51 -5.42 5.17
C PHE A 170 -13.39 -5.66 3.66
N ILE A 171 -12.27 -5.20 3.07
CA ILE A 171 -11.97 -5.31 1.64
C ILE A 171 -10.91 -6.36 1.34
#